data_AF-A0A4Y6PTA9-F1
#
_entry.id   AF-A0A4Y6PTA9-F1
#
_cell.length_a   1.000
_cell.length_b   1.000
_cell.length_c   1.000
_cell.angle_alpha   90.00
_cell.angle_beta   90.00
_cell.angle_gamma   90.00
#
_symmetry.space_group_name_H-M   'P 1'
#
loop_
_entity.id
_entity.type
_entity.pdbx_description
1 polymer ?
#
loop_
_entity_poly.entity_id
_entity_poly.type
_entity_poly.pdbx_seq_one_letter_code
_entity_poly.pdbx_strand_id
1 'polypeptide(L)'
;MATWRISWLDLDHPSSNTAYRLDHEDGSLVFTGDVEIRQGCRERLVEFAAEADVLVMDAQYTNAEYPSRRGFGHSTPEDAVSVAADAGVARLFLTHHDPTHDDLMLAQMLAHARQFAGGKVQVDNARDGLEVEVGCGRPSKAARVR
;
A
#
# COMPACT_ATOMS: atom_id res chain seq x y z
N MET A 1 17.50 23.17 -6.13
CA MET A 1 17.44 21.72 -6.45
C MET A 1 16.28 21.16 -5.68
N ALA A 2 15.42 20.40 -6.33
CA ALA A 2 14.31 19.74 -5.65
C ALA A 2 14.86 18.75 -4.61
N THR A 3 14.24 18.68 -3.44
CA THR A 3 14.73 17.90 -2.30
C THR A 3 13.79 16.76 -2.01
N TRP A 4 14.34 15.55 -1.89
CA TRP A 4 13.62 14.39 -1.45
C TRP A 4 13.72 14.26 0.06
N ARG A 5 12.59 14.01 0.72
CA ARG A 5 12.55 13.58 2.12
C ARG A 5 12.25 12.10 2.15
N ILE A 6 13.08 11.34 2.85
CA ILE A 6 12.87 9.92 3.09
C ILE A 6 12.64 9.74 4.59
N SER A 7 11.54 9.11 4.95
CA SER A 7 11.24 8.67 6.32
C SER A 7 10.88 7.18 6.30
N TRP A 8 10.86 6.59 7.49
CA TRP A 8 10.58 5.16 7.64
C TRP A 8 9.75 4.88 8.89
N LEU A 9 9.08 3.73 8.90
CA LEU A 9 8.29 3.21 10.00
C LEU A 9 8.59 1.71 10.18
N ASP A 10 8.94 1.31 11.39
CA ASP A 10 9.08 -0.10 11.72
C ASP A 10 7.71 -0.79 11.73
N LEU A 11 7.60 -1.90 11.01
CA LEU A 11 6.39 -2.69 10.89
C LEU A 11 6.49 -3.95 11.74
N ASP A 12 5.33 -4.40 12.22
CA ASP A 12 5.26 -5.61 13.01
C ASP A 12 5.26 -6.82 12.08
N HIS A 13 6.43 -7.41 11.81
CA HIS A 13 6.62 -8.60 10.97
C HIS A 13 7.50 -9.64 11.72
N PRO A 14 7.32 -10.98 11.53
CA PRO A 14 8.11 -12.00 12.23
C PRO A 14 9.62 -11.86 12.08
N SER A 15 10.07 -11.41 10.91
CA SER A 15 11.39 -10.81 10.68
C SER A 15 11.24 -9.29 10.65
N SER A 16 12.26 -8.53 11.09
CA SER A 16 12.23 -7.06 11.03
C SER A 16 11.88 -6.57 9.62
N ASN A 17 10.84 -5.74 9.50
CA ASN A 17 10.48 -5.06 8.26
C ASN A 17 10.23 -3.57 8.50
N THR A 18 10.49 -2.76 7.47
CA THR A 18 10.42 -1.30 7.54
C THR A 18 9.71 -0.76 6.30
N ALA A 19 8.65 0.02 6.52
CA ALA A 19 8.05 0.82 5.47
C ALA A 19 8.88 2.08 5.21
N TYR A 20 8.95 2.50 3.95
CA TYR A 20 9.57 3.76 3.54
C TYR A 20 8.54 4.70 2.93
N ARG A 21 8.68 5.98 3.25
CA ARG A 21 7.94 7.07 2.59
C ARG A 21 8.94 8.02 1.94
N LEU A 22 8.69 8.33 0.69
CA LEU A 22 9.45 9.26 -0.12
C LEU A 22 8.54 10.43 -0.47
N ASP A 23 8.85 11.62 0.05
CA ASP A 23 8.15 12.85 -0.29
C ASP A 23 9.05 13.73 -1.18
N HIS A 24 8.46 14.21 -2.26
CA HIS A 24 8.99 15.20 -3.19
C HIS A 24 7.99 16.36 -3.33
N GLU A 25 8.43 17.50 -3.87
CA GLU A 25 7.51 18.63 -4.13
C GLU A 25 6.38 18.26 -5.10
N ASP A 26 6.65 17.33 -6.02
CA ASP A 26 5.70 16.89 -7.04
C ASP A 26 4.79 15.73 -6.57
N GLY A 27 5.16 15.01 -5.51
CA GLY A 27 4.38 13.86 -5.07
C GLY A 27 5.03 13.03 -3.98
N SER A 28 4.30 11.99 -3.54
CA SER A 28 4.66 11.14 -2.42
C SER A 28 4.35 9.67 -2.68
N LEU A 29 5.27 8.81 -2.28
CA LEU A 29 5.19 7.35 -2.41
C LEU A 29 5.44 6.70 -1.05
N VAL A 30 4.65 5.68 -0.73
CA VAL A 30 4.89 4.79 0.40
C VAL A 30 5.06 3.36 -0.10
N PHE A 31 6.11 2.69 0.34
CA PHE A 31 6.37 1.28 0.07
C PHE A 31 6.48 0.53 1.40
N THR A 32 5.64 -0.48 1.62
CA THR A 32 5.59 -1.18 2.91
C THR A 32 6.59 -2.33 3.01
N GLY A 33 6.96 -2.95 1.89
CA GLY A 33 7.45 -4.33 1.91
C GLY A 33 6.40 -5.27 2.51
N ASP A 34 6.87 -6.37 3.10
CA ASP A 34 6.02 -7.43 3.66
C ASP A 34 5.36 -6.97 4.96
N VAL A 35 4.03 -6.94 5.01
CA VAL A 35 3.31 -6.47 6.19
C VAL A 35 2.11 -7.34 6.47
N GLU A 36 1.89 -7.65 7.74
CA GLU A 36 0.64 -8.24 8.24
C GLU A 36 -0.10 -7.20 9.05
N ILE A 37 -1.31 -6.84 8.64
CA ILE A 37 -2.11 -5.84 9.34
C ILE A 37 -2.65 -6.42 10.65
N ARG A 38 -1.95 -6.08 11.74
CA ARG A 38 -2.34 -6.33 13.13
C ARG A 38 -2.76 -5.05 13.84
N GLN A 39 -3.48 -5.21 14.95
CA GLN A 39 -3.87 -4.10 15.82
C GLN A 39 -2.64 -3.33 16.32
N GLY A 40 -2.62 -2.00 16.19
CA GLY A 40 -1.49 -1.13 16.52
C GLY A 40 -0.53 -0.88 15.35
N CYS A 41 -0.27 -1.87 14.49
CA CYS A 41 0.49 -1.68 13.25
C CYS A 41 -0.34 -0.91 12.22
N ARG A 42 -1.63 -1.25 12.10
CA ARG A 42 -2.55 -0.63 11.15
C ARG A 42 -2.63 0.88 11.33
N GLU A 43 -2.88 1.35 12.54
CA GLU A 43 -3.09 2.76 12.84
C GLU A 43 -1.84 3.58 12.53
N ARG A 44 -0.66 3.08 12.90
CA ARG A 44 0.63 3.70 12.58
C ARG A 44 0.87 3.76 11.07
N LEU A 45 0.54 2.69 10.34
CA LEU A 45 0.72 2.66 8.90
C LEU A 45 -0.25 3.61 8.19
N VAL A 46 -1.51 3.69 8.63
CA VAL A 46 -2.49 4.66 8.11
C VAL A 46 -2.00 6.09 8.32
N GLU A 47 -1.50 6.42 9.52
CA GLU A 47 -0.94 7.75 9.81
C GLU A 47 0.31 8.03 8.96
N PHE A 48 1.20 7.04 8.83
CA PHE A 48 2.42 7.19 8.03
C PHE A 48 2.13 7.35 6.53
N ALA A 49 1.12 6.64 6.02
CA ALA A 49 0.69 6.71 4.63
C ALA A 49 -0.28 7.86 4.33
N ALA A 50 -0.61 8.68 5.34
CA ALA A 50 -1.60 9.74 5.22
C ALA A 50 -1.29 10.66 4.03
N GLU A 51 -2.31 10.78 3.17
CA GLU A 51 -2.30 11.55 1.94
C GLU A 51 -1.07 11.24 1.06
N ALA A 52 -0.61 10.00 0.97
CA ALA A 52 0.35 9.63 -0.07
C ALA A 52 -0.32 9.65 -1.46
N ASP A 53 0.42 9.98 -2.52
CA ASP A 53 -0.11 9.90 -3.88
C ASP A 53 -0.16 8.45 -4.37
N VAL A 54 0.80 7.65 -3.91
CA VAL A 54 0.92 6.23 -4.20
C VAL A 54 1.24 5.44 -2.92
N LEU A 55 0.54 4.33 -2.72
CA LEU A 55 0.90 3.29 -1.76
C LEU A 55 1.16 1.99 -2.54
N VAL A 56 2.32 1.37 -2.30
CA VAL A 56 2.67 0.04 -2.79
C VAL A 56 2.72 -0.87 -1.58
N MET A 57 1.81 -1.84 -1.51
CA MET A 57 1.60 -2.66 -0.32
C MET A 57 1.42 -4.14 -0.66
N ASP A 58 1.97 -4.99 0.20
CA ASP A 58 1.76 -6.44 0.19
C ASP A 58 0.26 -6.78 0.20
N ALA A 59 -0.11 -7.78 -0.60
CA ALA A 59 -1.46 -8.35 -0.63
C ALA A 59 -1.41 -9.83 -1.04
N GLN A 60 -0.52 -10.59 -0.40
CA GLN A 60 -0.20 -11.95 -0.83
C GLN A 60 -1.37 -12.92 -0.76
N TYR A 61 -2.21 -12.82 0.28
CA TYR A 61 -3.20 -13.85 0.58
C TYR A 61 -4.63 -13.41 0.25
N THR A 62 -5.44 -14.34 -0.21
CA THR A 62 -6.90 -14.15 -0.20
C THR A 62 -7.45 -14.20 1.22
N ASN A 63 -8.64 -13.65 1.43
CA ASN A 63 -9.36 -13.76 2.70
C ASN A 63 -9.64 -15.21 3.12
N ALA A 64 -9.73 -16.14 2.17
CA ALA A 64 -9.94 -17.56 2.46
C ALA A 64 -8.66 -18.23 2.96
N GLU A 65 -7.49 -17.82 2.45
CA GLU A 65 -6.19 -18.37 2.85
C GLU A 65 -5.71 -17.77 4.18
N TYR A 66 -5.95 -16.48 4.38
CA TYR A 66 -5.42 -15.71 5.50
C TYR A 66 -5.62 -16.36 6.88
N PRO A 67 -6.79 -16.93 7.25
CA PRO A 67 -6.98 -17.58 8.54
C PRO A 67 -5.94 -18.65 8.89
N SER A 68 -5.42 -19.36 7.87
CA SER A 68 -4.39 -20.41 7.98
C SER A 68 -2.96 -19.89 7.83
N ARG A 69 -2.79 -18.62 7.42
CA ARG A 69 -1.51 -17.94 7.18
C ARG A 69 -1.21 -16.83 8.18
N ARG A 70 -2.11 -16.56 9.12
CA ARG A 70 -1.88 -15.59 10.20
C ARG A 70 -0.56 -15.85 10.92
N GLY A 71 0.21 -14.78 11.14
CA GLY A 71 1.55 -14.81 11.69
C GLY A 71 2.65 -15.01 10.66
N PHE A 72 2.33 -15.18 9.37
CA PHE A 72 3.35 -15.35 8.32
C PHE A 72 3.87 -14.01 7.81
N GLY A 73 3.25 -12.89 8.19
CA GLY A 73 3.77 -11.56 7.85
C GLY A 73 3.20 -10.90 6.59
N HIS A 74 2.15 -11.47 5.99
CA HIS A 74 1.54 -10.91 4.78
C HIS A 74 0.07 -10.56 4.97
N SER A 75 -0.44 -9.71 4.08
CA SER A 75 -1.74 -9.08 4.09
C SER A 75 -2.65 -9.60 3.00
N THR A 76 -3.92 -9.20 3.10
CA THR A 76 -4.91 -9.42 2.05
C THR A 76 -5.12 -8.16 1.19
N PRO A 77 -5.72 -8.29 -0.01
CA PRO A 77 -6.14 -7.12 -0.77
C PRO A 77 -7.11 -6.20 -0.01
N GLU A 78 -7.97 -6.75 0.86
CA GLU A 78 -8.87 -5.93 1.67
C GLU A 78 -8.13 -5.11 2.74
N ASP A 79 -7.11 -5.70 3.36
CA ASP A 79 -6.24 -5.00 4.31
C ASP A 79 -5.56 -3.81 3.63
N ALA A 80 -4.97 -4.04 2.44
CA ALA A 80 -4.30 -2.99 1.67
C ALA A 80 -5.25 -1.88 1.24
N VAL A 81 -6.45 -2.23 0.75
CA VAL A 81 -7.49 -1.26 0.39
C VAL A 81 -7.98 -0.47 1.61
N SER A 82 -8.17 -1.14 2.74
CA SER A 82 -8.62 -0.51 3.99
C SER A 82 -7.60 0.52 4.48
N VAL A 83 -6.31 0.17 4.47
CA VAL A 83 -5.21 1.10 4.83
C VAL A 83 -5.18 2.28 3.87
N ALA A 84 -5.21 2.03 2.56
CA ALA A 84 -5.13 3.09 1.55
C ALA A 84 -6.33 4.06 1.64
N ALA A 85 -7.53 3.53 1.84
CA ALA A 85 -8.74 4.33 1.91
C ALA A 85 -8.75 5.23 3.16
N ASP A 86 -8.41 4.68 4.32
CA ASP A 86 -8.37 5.45 5.58
C ASP A 86 -7.20 6.44 5.61
N ALA A 87 -6.10 6.14 4.91
CA ALA A 87 -4.98 7.07 4.72
C ALA A 87 -5.27 8.17 3.69
N GLY A 88 -6.36 8.09 2.93
CA GLY A 88 -6.65 9.05 1.85
C GLY A 88 -5.65 8.98 0.69
N VAL A 89 -5.14 7.78 0.39
CA VAL A 89 -4.24 7.52 -0.73
C VAL A 89 -5.03 7.50 -2.04
N ALA A 90 -4.48 8.11 -3.09
CA ALA A 90 -5.15 8.15 -4.40
C ALA A 90 -5.03 6.82 -5.16
N ARG A 91 -3.82 6.24 -5.21
CA ARG A 91 -3.50 5.02 -5.97
C ARG A 91 -2.82 3.98 -5.09
N LEU A 92 -3.37 2.77 -5.08
CA LEU A 92 -2.85 1.59 -4.40
C LEU A 92 -2.35 0.59 -5.44
N PHE A 93 -1.11 0.13 -5.29
CA PHE A 93 -0.55 -0.98 -6.04
C PHE A 93 -0.35 -2.19 -5.12
N LEU A 94 -1.07 -3.27 -5.41
CA LEU A 94 -0.95 -4.54 -4.72
C LEU A 94 0.31 -5.26 -5.22
N THR A 95 1.16 -5.74 -4.32
CA THR A 95 2.40 -6.45 -4.68
C THR A 95 2.61 -7.69 -3.79
N HIS A 96 3.75 -8.36 -3.97
CA HIS A 96 4.16 -9.54 -3.20
C HIS A 96 3.13 -10.68 -3.30
N HIS A 97 2.64 -10.90 -4.52
CA HIS A 97 1.67 -11.95 -4.84
C HIS A 97 2.23 -13.34 -4.54
N ASP A 98 1.37 -14.27 -4.11
CA ASP A 98 1.80 -15.63 -3.83
C ASP A 98 2.29 -16.30 -5.12
N PRO A 99 3.50 -16.92 -5.15
CA PRO A 99 4.02 -17.56 -6.35
C PRO A 99 3.16 -18.71 -6.89
N THR A 100 2.22 -19.22 -6.09
CA THR A 100 1.28 -20.27 -6.49
C THR A 100 -0.01 -19.72 -7.11
N HIS A 101 -0.24 -18.41 -7.05
CA HIS A 101 -1.38 -17.76 -7.70
C HIS A 101 -1.07 -17.50 -9.17
N ASP A 102 -1.95 -17.98 -10.05
CA ASP A 102 -1.87 -17.72 -11.48
C ASP A 102 -2.53 -16.38 -11.86
N ASP A 103 -2.39 -15.98 -13.13
CA ASP A 103 -2.95 -14.72 -13.65
C ASP A 103 -4.47 -14.61 -13.44
N LEU A 104 -5.20 -15.72 -13.51
CA LEU A 104 -6.65 -15.72 -13.31
C LEU A 104 -6.99 -15.42 -11.86
N MET A 105 -6.27 -16.04 -10.92
CA MET A 105 -6.44 -15.78 -9.50
C MET A 105 -6.09 -14.33 -9.14
N LEU A 106 -4.98 -13.79 -9.68
CA LEU A 106 -4.59 -12.40 -9.47
C LEU A 106 -5.61 -11.41 -10.05
N ALA A 107 -6.20 -11.74 -11.21
CA ALA A 107 -7.27 -10.93 -11.80
C ALA A 107 -8.54 -10.94 -10.93
N GLN A 108 -8.90 -12.08 -10.34
CA GLN A 108 -10.04 -12.19 -9.41
C GLN A 108 -9.79 -11.41 -8.12
N MET A 109 -8.59 -11.51 -7.55
CA MET A 109 -8.18 -10.74 -6.37
C MET A 109 -8.26 -9.23 -6.63
N LEU A 110 -7.76 -8.78 -7.79
CA LEU A 110 -7.83 -7.37 -8.17
C LEU A 110 -9.27 -6.88 -8.38
N ALA A 111 -10.12 -7.67 -9.03
CA ALA A 111 -11.54 -7.35 -9.20
C ALA A 111 -12.25 -7.21 -7.84
N HIS A 112 -11.97 -8.13 -6.91
CA HIS A 112 -12.47 -8.07 -5.54
C HIS A 112 -11.99 -6.82 -4.79
N ALA A 113 -10.70 -6.52 -4.86
CA ALA A 113 -10.11 -5.34 -4.22
C ALA A 113 -10.74 -4.03 -4.73
N ARG A 114 -10.95 -3.91 -6.05
CA ARG A 114 -11.62 -2.74 -6.66
C ARG A 114 -13.07 -2.63 -6.22
N GLN A 115 -13.79 -3.74 -6.13
CA GLN A 115 -15.16 -3.75 -5.60
C GLN A 115 -15.19 -3.29 -4.14
N PHE A 116 -14.29 -3.81 -3.31
CA PHE A 116 -14.17 -3.46 -1.90
C PHE A 116 -13.79 -1.98 -1.70
N ALA A 117 -12.93 -1.44 -2.57
CA ALA A 117 -12.54 -0.03 -2.55
C ALA A 117 -13.73 0.92 -2.78
N GLY A 118 -14.77 0.49 -3.50
CA GLY A 118 -15.97 1.28 -3.75
C GLY A 118 -15.69 2.65 -4.39
N GLY A 119 -14.60 2.75 -5.17
CA GLY A 119 -14.15 4.00 -5.79
C GLY A 119 -13.42 4.99 -4.88
N LYS A 120 -13.17 4.65 -3.60
CA LYS A 120 -12.41 5.51 -2.67
C LYS A 120 -10.93 5.61 -3.01
N VAL A 121 -10.38 4.55 -3.63
CA VAL A 121 -8.98 4.41 -4.01
C VAL A 121 -8.92 3.74 -5.37
N GLN A 122 -8.03 4.18 -6.26
CA GLN A 122 -7.71 3.44 -7.48
C GLN A 122 -6.78 2.27 -7.13
N VAL A 123 -7.16 1.05 -7.48
CA VAL A 123 -6.41 -0.16 -7.14
C VAL A 123 -5.94 -0.88 -8.40
N ASP A 124 -4.65 -1.21 -8.46
CA ASP A 124 -4.00 -1.94 -9.54
C ASP A 124 -3.02 -2.99 -8.97
N ASN A 125 -2.72 -4.06 -9.71
CA ASN A 125 -1.62 -4.96 -9.36
C ASN A 125 -0.30 -4.38 -9.87
N ALA A 126 0.75 -4.44 -9.05
CA ALA A 126 2.12 -4.32 -9.52
C ALA A 126 2.47 -5.54 -10.38
N ARG A 127 3.33 -5.34 -11.39
CA ARG A 127 3.86 -6.40 -12.24
C ARG A 127 5.22 -6.00 -12.80
N ASP A 128 6.00 -6.98 -13.22
CA ASP A 128 7.30 -6.76 -13.83
C ASP A 128 7.18 -5.79 -15.02
N GLY A 129 8.06 -4.78 -15.05
CA GLY A 129 8.09 -3.75 -16.08
C GLY A 129 6.97 -2.70 -15.98
N LEU A 130 6.15 -2.69 -14.93
CA LEU A 130 5.21 -1.60 -14.69
C LEU A 130 5.95 -0.33 -14.27
N GLU A 131 5.69 0.77 -14.98
CA GLU A 131 6.14 2.11 -14.62
C GLU A 131 4.94 2.98 -14.22
N VAL A 132 5.13 3.80 -13.18
CA VAL A 132 4.09 4.69 -12.64
C VAL A 132 4.70 6.04 -12.34
N GLU A 133 4.12 7.10 -12.90
CA GLU A 133 4.48 8.47 -12.54
C GLU A 133 3.86 8.84 -11.19
N VAL A 134 4.70 9.31 -10.25
CA VAL A 134 4.27 9.83 -8.95
C VAL A 134 4.23 11.34 -9.04
N GLY A 135 3.03 11.93 -8.91
CA GLY A 135 2.84 13.38 -9.00
C GLY A 135 2.14 13.83 -10.28
N CYS A 136 0.82 13.87 -10.24
CA CYS A 136 -0.06 14.42 -11.28
C CYS A 136 -1.48 14.41 -10.70
N GLY A 137 -1.93 15.50 -10.07
CA GLY A 137 -3.33 15.62 -9.64
C GLY A 137 -3.64 16.44 -8.38
N ARG A 138 -2.65 16.95 -7.63
CA ARG A 138 -2.93 17.83 -6.49
C ARG A 138 -2.86 19.30 -6.87
N PRO A 139 -3.86 20.14 -6.53
CA PRO A 139 -3.59 21.55 -6.33
C PRO A 139 -2.54 21.67 -5.22
N SER A 140 -1.48 22.43 -5.49
CA SER A 140 -0.37 22.73 -4.57
C SER A 140 -0.85 22.80 -3.12
N LYS A 141 -0.36 21.90 -2.25
CA LYS A 141 -0.55 22.03 -0.80
C LYS A 141 0.23 23.27 -0.38
N ALA A 142 -0.46 24.35 -0.04
CA ALA A 142 0.16 25.49 0.63
C ALA A 142 0.98 24.97 1.82
N ALA A 143 2.25 25.35 1.86
CA ALA A 143 3.21 24.88 2.84
C ALA A 143 2.61 24.97 4.26
N ARG A 144 2.51 23.84 4.96
CA ARG A 144 2.22 23.86 6.40
C ARG A 144 3.45 24.45 7.09
N VAL A 145 3.30 25.70 7.52
CA VAL A 145 4.22 26.36 8.44
C VAL A 145 4.16 25.57 9.76
N ARG A 146 5.33 25.11 10.23
CA ARG A 146 5.50 24.58 11.58
C ARG A 146 5.49 25.71 12.60
#